data_AF-A0A534Q1P1-F1
#
_entry.id   AF-A0A534Q1P1-F1
#
_cell.length_a   1.000
_cell.length_b   1.000
_cell.length_c   1.000
_cell.angle_alpha   90.00
_cell.angle_beta   90.00
_cell.angle_gamma   90.00
#
_symmetry.space_group_name_H-M   'P 1'
#
loop_
_entity.id
_entity.type
_entity.pdbx_description
1 polymer ?
#
loop_
_entity_poly.entity_id
_entity_poly.type
_entity_poly.pdbx_seq_one_letter_code
_entity_poly.pdbx_strand_id
1 'polypeptide(L)'
;MNLPPGTRQRSLTAHEDRRGWLFEAFRAEWEPDVAGAQVNVSSSAPGVLRGSHVHGRHTDYFVLASGAATVGLKDLRRASPAFGRTWLVGLDAQRPEALIVPAGVLHGL
;
A
#
# COMPACT_ATOMS: atom_id res chain seq x y z
N MET A 1 9.89 -7.87 6.98
CA MET A 1 8.91 -7.53 8.04
C MET A 1 7.80 -8.58 8.03
N ASN A 2 7.23 -8.97 9.17
CA ASN A 2 6.12 -9.92 9.20
C ASN A 2 4.82 -9.15 8.93
N LEU A 3 4.29 -9.18 7.71
CA LEU A 3 3.04 -8.52 7.29
C LEU A 3 1.86 -9.51 7.34
N PRO A 4 0.59 -9.06 7.23
CA PRO A 4 -0.51 -10.00 7.03
C PRO A 4 -0.24 -10.91 5.81
N PRO A 5 -0.54 -12.22 5.87
CA PRO A 5 -0.27 -13.13 4.76
C PRO A 5 -0.79 -12.62 3.40
N GLY A 6 0.08 -12.57 2.40
CA GLY A 6 -0.24 -12.06 1.06
C GLY A 6 -0.12 -10.54 0.90
N THR A 7 0.02 -9.77 1.98
CA THR A 7 0.39 -8.34 1.90
C THR A 7 1.87 -8.24 1.55
N ARG A 8 2.22 -7.34 0.64
CA ARG A 8 3.60 -7.18 0.15
C ARG A 8 4.03 -5.72 0.18
N GLN A 9 5.31 -5.49 0.48
CA GLN A 9 5.98 -4.23 0.19
C GLN A 9 7.00 -4.45 -0.90
N ARG A 10 6.99 -3.59 -1.91
CA ARG A 10 7.93 -3.59 -3.03
C ARG A 10 8.65 -2.26 -3.06
N SER A 11 9.97 -2.27 -2.92
CA SER A 11 10.78 -1.08 -3.18
C SER A 11 10.71 -0.74 -4.67
N LEU A 12 10.52 0.55 -4.96
CA LEU A 12 10.51 1.11 -6.30
C LEU A 12 11.83 1.83 -6.55
N THR A 13 12.36 1.74 -7.76
CA THR A 13 13.62 2.38 -8.11
C THR A 13 13.35 3.80 -8.59
N ALA A 14 13.79 4.79 -7.82
CA ALA A 14 13.88 6.17 -8.28
C ALA A 14 15.14 6.38 -9.13
N HIS A 15 14.94 6.97 -10.30
CA HIS A 15 15.99 7.50 -11.16
C HIS A 15 16.05 9.01 -10.96
N GLU A 16 17.14 9.48 -10.36
CA GLU A 16 17.31 10.88 -9.98
C GLU A 16 18.26 11.62 -10.93
N ASP A 17 17.94 12.88 -11.23
CA ASP A 17 18.84 13.81 -11.88
C ASP A 17 18.56 15.27 -11.44
N ARG A 18 19.22 16.25 -12.05
CA ARG A 18 19.08 17.68 -11.69
C ARG A 18 17.65 18.24 -11.81
N ARG A 19 16.73 17.53 -12.46
CA ARG A 19 15.32 17.92 -12.63
C ARG A 19 14.43 17.39 -11.50
N GLY A 20 14.93 16.46 -10.69
CA GLY A 20 14.16 15.72 -9.67
C GLY A 20 14.33 14.22 -9.86
N TRP A 21 13.25 13.46 -9.63
CA TRP A 21 13.26 12.00 -9.73
C TRP A 21 12.09 11.48 -10.57
N LEU A 22 12.28 10.30 -11.13
CA LEU A 22 11.24 9.51 -11.80
C LEU A 22 11.32 8.08 -11.29
N PHE A 23 10.18 7.50 -10.90
CA PHE A 23 10.07 6.05 -10.69
C PHE A 23 8.83 5.52 -11.39
N GLU A 24 8.91 4.27 -11.83
CA GLU A 24 7.73 3.56 -12.34
C GLU A 24 6.84 3.19 -11.16
N ALA A 25 5.70 3.87 -11.01
CA ALA A 25 4.81 3.66 -9.86
C ALA A 25 4.06 2.32 -9.91
N PHE A 26 3.85 1.76 -11.10
CA PHE A 26 3.21 0.47 -11.31
C PHE A 26 3.66 -0.13 -12.65
N ARG A 27 3.80 -1.45 -12.69
CA ARG A 27 3.91 -2.23 -13.93
C ARG A 27 3.11 -3.50 -13.79
N ALA A 28 2.36 -3.87 -14.83
CA ALA A 28 1.56 -5.09 -14.82
C ALA A 28 2.42 -6.35 -14.63
N GLU A 29 3.65 -6.35 -15.16
CA GLU A 29 4.59 -7.48 -14.99
C GLU A 29 5.00 -7.72 -13.52
N TRP A 30 4.89 -6.70 -12.68
CA TRP A 30 5.25 -6.80 -11.26
C TRP A 30 4.16 -7.48 -10.44
N GLU A 31 2.91 -7.19 -10.77
CA GLU A 31 1.74 -7.69 -10.05
C GLU A 31 0.73 -8.23 -11.07
N PRO A 32 0.98 -9.40 -11.69
CA PRO A 32 0.15 -9.95 -12.77
C PRO A 32 -1.28 -10.23 -12.32
N ASP A 33 -1.49 -10.47 -11.03
CA ASP A 33 -2.80 -10.72 -10.42
C ASP A 33 -3.56 -9.42 -10.07
N VAL A 34 -2.92 -8.25 -10.25
CA VAL A 34 -3.54 -6.95 -10.02
C VAL A 34 -3.93 -6.37 -11.37
N ALA A 35 -5.22 -6.53 -11.71
CA ALA A 35 -5.81 -5.83 -12.85
C ALA A 35 -6.00 -4.35 -12.46
N GLY A 36 -5.15 -3.47 -12.98
CA GLY A 36 -5.23 -2.02 -12.77
C GLY A 36 -6.50 -1.43 -13.40
N ALA A 37 -7.63 -1.50 -12.69
CA ALA A 37 -8.93 -1.08 -13.20
C ALA A 37 -9.32 0.35 -12.78
N GLN A 38 -8.73 0.86 -11.70
CA GLN A 38 -9.05 2.18 -11.14
C GLN A 38 -7.82 2.77 -10.45
N VAL A 39 -7.63 4.08 -10.59
CA VAL A 39 -6.62 4.86 -9.86
C VAL A 39 -7.31 5.96 -9.07
N ASN A 40 -7.02 6.02 -7.78
CA ASN A 40 -7.50 7.07 -6.89
C ASN A 40 -6.31 7.93 -6.44
N VAL A 41 -6.51 9.23 -6.36
CA VAL A 41 -5.53 10.17 -5.80
C VAL A 41 -6.19 10.92 -4.65
N SER A 42 -5.49 11.03 -3.53
CA SER A 42 -5.96 11.78 -2.37
C SER A 42 -4.83 12.55 -1.72
N SER A 43 -5.18 13.64 -1.04
CA SER A 43 -4.29 14.43 -0.21
C SER A 43 -4.89 14.56 1.19
N SER A 44 -4.06 14.40 2.23
CA SER A 44 -4.47 14.42 3.63
C SER A 44 -3.63 15.44 4.40
N ALA A 45 -4.26 16.17 5.32
CA ALA A 45 -3.54 17.00 6.27
C ALA A 45 -2.83 16.12 7.32
N PRO A 46 -1.74 16.60 7.95
CA PRO A 46 -1.08 15.88 9.04
C PRO A 46 -2.06 15.51 10.16
N GLY A 47 -1.99 14.27 10.63
CA GLY A 47 -2.84 13.75 11.71
C GLY A 47 -4.23 13.26 11.28
N VAL A 48 -4.59 13.39 10.00
CA VAL A 48 -5.85 12.83 9.47
C VAL A 48 -5.69 11.33 9.22
N LEU A 49 -6.64 10.55 9.73
CA LEU A 49 -6.81 9.13 9.40
C LEU A 49 -7.87 8.98 8.30
N ARG A 50 -7.53 8.30 7.20
CA ARG A 50 -8.46 7.82 6.17
C ARG A 50 -8.63 6.31 6.32
N GLY A 51 -9.76 5.91 6.89
CA GLY A 51 -10.09 4.51 7.13
C GLY A 51 -11.00 4.33 8.36
N SER A 52 -11.17 3.11 8.86
CA SER A 52 -10.66 1.85 8.31
C SER A 52 -11.62 1.26 7.27
N HIS A 53 -11.09 0.83 6.11
CA HIS A 53 -11.85 0.15 5.06
C HIS A 53 -11.29 -1.24 4.78
N VAL A 54 -12.14 -2.12 4.23
CA VAL A 54 -11.76 -3.44 3.77
C VAL A 54 -12.53 -3.73 2.48
N HIS A 55 -11.81 -4.30 1.51
CA HIS A 55 -12.41 -4.71 0.26
C HIS A 55 -12.58 -6.22 0.21
N GLY A 56 -13.77 -6.67 -0.18
CA GLY A 56 -14.06 -8.10 -0.27
C GLY A 56 -13.57 -8.76 -1.56
N ARG A 57 -13.23 -7.97 -2.59
CA ARG A 57 -12.93 -8.48 -3.93
C ARG A 57 -11.68 -7.90 -4.59
N HIS A 58 -11.37 -6.63 -4.36
CA HIS A 58 -10.23 -5.98 -5.01
C HIS A 58 -9.00 -5.93 -4.11
N THR A 59 -7.83 -5.80 -4.76
CA THR A 59 -6.53 -5.57 -4.13
C THR A 59 -6.19 -4.10 -4.27
N ASP A 60 -5.76 -3.47 -3.19
CA ASP A 60 -5.28 -2.08 -3.23
C ASP A 60 -3.76 -2.04 -3.39
N TYR A 61 -3.30 -1.09 -4.21
CA TYR A 61 -1.90 -0.84 -4.50
C TYR A 61 -1.60 0.62 -4.12
N PHE A 62 -0.93 0.82 -2.99
CA PHE A 62 -0.60 2.14 -2.47
C PHE A 62 0.81 2.55 -2.83
N VAL A 63 0.96 3.78 -3.30
CA VAL A 63 2.24 4.48 -3.45
C VAL A 63 2.05 5.91 -2.94
N LEU A 64 3.00 6.42 -2.16
CA LEU A 64 3.02 7.83 -1.78
C LEU A 64 3.76 8.66 -2.83
N ALA A 65 3.08 9.67 -3.38
CA ALA A 65 3.69 10.66 -4.25
C ALA A 65 4.41 11.77 -3.47
N SER A 66 4.03 12.00 -2.20
CA SER A 66 4.61 13.04 -1.33
C SER A 66 4.36 12.71 0.14
N GLY A 67 5.23 13.24 1.01
CA GLY A 67 5.12 13.13 2.46
C GLY A 67 5.41 11.73 3.01
N ALA A 68 4.88 11.46 4.18
CA ALA A 68 4.98 10.17 4.86
C ALA A 68 3.64 9.82 5.50
N ALA A 69 3.35 8.52 5.60
CA ALA A 69 2.12 8.00 6.20
C ALA A 69 2.40 6.72 6.99
N THR A 70 1.54 6.42 7.96
CA THR A 70 1.54 5.13 8.64
C THR A 70 0.27 4.40 8.26
N VAL A 71 0.41 3.26 7.59
CA VAL A 71 -0.71 2.41 7.21
C VAL A 71 -0.95 1.39 8.32
N GLY A 72 -2.13 1.44 8.94
CA GLY A 72 -2.62 0.40 9.82
C GLY A 72 -3.22 -0.74 9.03
N LEU A 73 -2.90 -1.98 9.37
CA LEU A 73 -3.42 -3.20 8.73
C LEU A 73 -4.03 -4.14 9.77
N LYS A 74 -5.11 -4.83 9.41
CA LYS A 74 -5.69 -5.92 10.21
C LYS A 74 -6.22 -7.04 9.32
N ASP A 75 -5.83 -8.28 9.61
CA ASP A 75 -6.29 -9.43 8.84
C ASP A 75 -7.69 -9.85 9.31
N LEU A 76 -8.72 -9.64 8.48
CA LEU A 76 -10.10 -10.00 8.79
C LEU A 76 -10.54 -11.32 8.16
N ARG A 77 -9.63 -12.05 7.50
CA ARG A 77 -9.94 -13.33 6.87
C ARG A 77 -9.98 -14.43 7.92
N ARG A 78 -11.18 -14.93 8.26
CA ARG A 78 -11.38 -15.94 9.33
C ARG A 78 -10.55 -17.22 9.16
N ALA A 79 -10.26 -17.61 7.92
CA ALA A 79 -9.43 -18.78 7.62
C ALA A 79 -7.91 -18.50 7.68
N SER A 80 -7.50 -17.24 7.84
CA SER A 80 -6.07 -16.88 7.93
C SER A 80 -5.50 -17.29 9.28
N PRO A 81 -4.29 -17.85 9.35
CA PRO A 81 -3.59 -18.09 10.60
C PRO A 81 -3.23 -16.79 11.34
N ALA A 82 -3.39 -15.63 10.67
CA ALA A 82 -3.14 -14.33 11.24
C ALA A 82 -4.43 -13.54 11.54
N PHE A 83 -5.60 -14.19 11.53
CA PHE A 83 -6.89 -13.55 11.80
C PHE A 83 -6.86 -12.69 13.07
N GLY A 84 -7.34 -11.45 12.95
CA GLY A 84 -7.45 -10.49 14.04
C GLY A 84 -6.14 -9.79 14.42
N ARG A 85 -4.98 -10.25 13.93
CA ARG A 85 -3.69 -9.58 14.17
C ARG A 85 -3.62 -8.25 13.42
N THR A 86 -2.79 -7.34 13.95
CA THR A 86 -2.63 -5.98 13.45
C THR A 86 -1.17 -5.65 13.16
N TRP A 87 -0.95 -4.77 12.20
CA TRP A 87 0.38 -4.29 11.80
C TRP A 87 0.34 -2.79 11.52
N LEU A 88 1.49 -2.15 11.67
CA LEU A 88 1.73 -0.78 11.22
C LEU A 88 2.85 -0.82 10.19
N VAL A 89 2.65 -0.11 9.08
CA VAL A 89 3.62 -0.01 7.99
C VAL A 89 3.88 1.47 7.73
N GLY A 90 5.13 1.90 7.85
CA GLY A 90 5.53 3.24 7.45
C GLY A 90 5.75 3.31 5.94
N LEU A 91 5.22 4.34 5.30
CA LEU A 91 5.51 4.69 3.91
C LEU A 91 6.10 6.11 3.88
N ASP A 92 7.07 6.32 3.00
CA ASP A 92 7.80 7.59 2.87
C ASP A 92 8.07 7.85 1.40
N ALA A 93 7.60 8.97 0.86
CA ALA A 93 7.79 9.30 -0.55
C ALA A 93 9.28 9.52 -0.93
N GLN A 94 10.17 9.75 0.04
CA GLN A 94 11.63 9.81 -0.20
C GLN A 94 12.25 8.43 -0.44
N ARG A 95 11.56 7.36 -0.08
CA ARG A 95 11.95 5.97 -0.34
C ARG A 95 10.76 5.28 -1.01
N PRO A 96 10.56 5.49 -2.32
CA PRO A 96 9.32 5.08 -2.97
C PRO A 96 9.14 3.57 -2.86
N GLU A 97 8.00 3.20 -2.31
CA GLU A 97 7.60 1.82 -2.07
C GLU A 97 6.14 1.67 -2.46
N ALA A 98 5.80 0.49 -2.98
CA ALA A 98 4.44 0.07 -3.16
C ALA A 98 4.02 -0.87 -2.03
N LEU A 99 2.88 -0.59 -1.41
CA LEU A 99 2.21 -1.49 -0.47
C LEU A 99 1.00 -2.13 -1.16
N ILE A 100 1.03 -3.46 -1.30
CA ILE A 100 -0.01 -4.25 -1.94
C ILE A 100 -0.84 -4.93 -0.85
N VAL A 101 -2.11 -4.55 -0.75
CA VAL A 101 -3.04 -5.02 0.29
C VAL A 101 -4.12 -5.90 -0.35
N PRO A 102 -4.13 -7.22 -0.09
CA PRO A 102 -5.12 -8.12 -0.69
C PRO A 102 -6.51 -7.95 -0.07
N ALA A 103 -7.52 -8.41 -0.79
CA ALA A 103 -8.89 -8.48 -0.29
C ALA A 103 -8.98 -9.17 1.08
N GLY A 104 -9.85 -8.64 1.94
CA GLY A 104 -10.05 -9.12 3.32
C GLY A 104 -9.04 -8.63 4.35
N VAL A 105 -8.03 -7.85 3.95
CA VAL A 105 -7.16 -7.11 4.89
C VAL A 105 -7.69 -5.69 5.03
N LEU A 106 -8.14 -5.36 6.25
CA LEU A 106 -8.55 -4.01 6.60
C LEU A 106 -7.33 -3.10 6.62
N HIS A 107 -7.48 -1.90 6.08
CA HIS A 107 -6.42 -0.91 6.05
C HIS A 107 -6.94 0.53 6.25
N GLY A 108 -6.02 1.42 6.62
CA GLY A 108 -6.25 2.85 6.75
C GLY A 108 -4.92 3.60 6.90
N LEU A 109 -4.85 4.82 6.38
CA LEU A 109 -3.64 5.62 6.25
C LEU A 109 -3.79 7.03 6.80
#